data_AF-A0A7J0CTE7-F1
#
_entry.id   AF-A0A7J0CTE7-F1
#
_cell.length_a   1.000
_cell.length_b   1.000
_cell.length_c   1.000
_cell.angle_alpha   90.00
_cell.angle_beta   90.00
_cell.angle_gamma   90.00
#
_symmetry.space_group_name_H-M   'P 1'
#
loop_
_entity.id
_entity.type
_entity.pdbx_description
1 polymer ?
#
loop_
_entity_poly.entity_id
_entity_poly.type
_entity_poly.pdbx_seq_one_letter_code
_entity_poly.pdbx_strand_id
1 'polypeptide(L)'
;MKELEDKQKRRKTRTQRDSLDLALTELTGFYRDVLALQLGSRIAIANVDVQDSLDRIAESSTPAQTLRRIEAVIACRQAMDRNVAPLLAVEAMTMSLRSG
;
A
#
# COMPACT_ATOMS: atom_id res chain seq x y z
N MET A 1 27.27 -22.23 -14.54
CA MET A 1 27.20 -21.24 -13.44
C MET A 1 26.33 -20.04 -13.79
N LYS A 2 26.56 -19.35 -14.93
CA LYS A 2 25.75 -18.21 -15.40
C LYS A 2 24.23 -18.43 -15.43
N GLU A 3 23.76 -19.59 -15.91
CA GLU A 3 22.31 -19.89 -15.92
C GLU A 3 21.69 -20.05 -14.53
N LEU A 4 22.44 -20.55 -13.55
CA LEU A 4 21.97 -20.69 -12.17
C LEU A 4 21.87 -19.32 -11.49
N GLU A 5 22.86 -18.46 -11.72
CA GLU A 5 22.86 -17.06 -11.25
C GLU A 5 21.71 -16.26 -11.86
N ASP A 6 21.47 -16.39 -13.17
CA ASP A 6 20.36 -15.72 -13.85
C ASP A 6 19.00 -16.19 -13.31
N LYS A 7 18.84 -17.48 -13.02
CA LYS A 7 17.64 -18.04 -12.37
C LYS A 7 17.46 -17.48 -10.96
N GLN A 8 18.52 -17.42 -10.16
CA GLN A 8 18.48 -16.86 -8.80
C GLN A 8 18.12 -15.36 -8.83
N LYS A 9 18.70 -14.59 -9.76
CA LYS A 9 18.42 -13.16 -9.94
C LYS A 9 16.95 -12.93 -10.29
N ARG A 10 16.41 -13.68 -11.27
CA ARG A 10 15.00 -13.60 -11.66
C ARG A 10 14.06 -13.95 -10.50
N ARG A 11 14.40 -14.99 -9.73
CA ARG A 11 13.60 -15.39 -8.56
C ARG A 11 13.61 -14.30 -7.49
N LYS A 12 14.77 -13.71 -7.18
CA LYS A 12 14.88 -12.61 -6.22
C LYS A 12 14.03 -11.40 -6.63
N THR A 13 14.07 -11.01 -7.90
CA THR A 13 13.22 -9.92 -8.42
C THR A 13 11.73 -10.23 -8.32
N ARG A 14 11.31 -11.46 -8.61
CA ARG A 14 9.90 -11.86 -8.49
C ARG A 14 9.45 -11.84 -7.03
N THR A 15 10.18 -12.49 -6.13
CA THR A 15 9.85 -12.51 -4.70
C THR A 15 9.75 -11.10 -4.13
N GLN A 16 10.66 -10.19 -4.51
CA GLN A 16 10.57 -8.79 -4.07
C GLN A 16 9.28 -8.11 -4.56
N ARG A 17 8.89 -8.32 -5.82
CA ARG A 17 7.66 -7.72 -6.37
C ARG A 17 6.42 -8.31 -5.71
N ASP A 18 6.38 -9.62 -5.50
CA ASP A 18 5.25 -10.30 -4.85
C ASP A 18 5.07 -9.80 -3.41
N SER A 19 6.17 -9.64 -2.66
CA SER A 19 6.12 -9.09 -1.29
C SER A 19 5.64 -7.63 -1.27
N LEU A 20 6.07 -6.81 -2.22
CA LEU A 20 5.59 -5.43 -2.33
C LEU A 20 4.12 -5.38 -2.74
N ASP A 21 3.68 -6.25 -3.64
CA ASP A 21 2.28 -6.31 -4.06
C ASP A 21 1.34 -6.68 -2.92
N LEU A 22 1.75 -7.64 -2.09
CA LEU A 22 1.04 -7.98 -0.87
C LEU A 22 0.96 -6.78 0.08
N ALA A 23 2.09 -6.10 0.34
CA ALA A 23 2.13 -4.95 1.22
C ALA A 23 1.26 -3.77 0.72
N LEU A 24 1.22 -3.52 -0.60
CA LEU A 24 0.35 -2.50 -1.20
C LEU A 24 -1.14 -2.87 -1.06
N THR A 25 -1.46 -4.17 -1.15
CA THR A 25 -2.82 -4.67 -0.94
C THR A 25 -3.26 -4.49 0.51
N GLU A 26 -2.40 -4.86 1.46
CA GLU A 26 -2.63 -4.67 2.90
C GLU A 26 -2.81 -3.18 3.24
N LEU A 27 -1.94 -2.31 2.71
CA LEU A 27 -2.03 -0.87 2.91
C LEU A 27 -3.31 -0.26 2.32
N THR A 28 -3.77 -0.78 1.17
CA THR A 28 -5.07 -0.39 0.59
C THR A 28 -6.22 -0.80 1.50
N GLY A 29 -6.18 -2.01 2.06
CA GLY A 29 -7.16 -2.50 3.03
C GLY A 29 -7.21 -1.64 4.29
N PHE A 30 -6.04 -1.32 4.86
CA PHE A 30 -5.91 -0.44 6.02
C PHE A 30 -6.61 0.91 5.79
N TYR A 31 -6.33 1.60 4.68
CA TYR A 31 -6.97 2.89 4.41
C TYR A 31 -8.46 2.78 4.09
N ARG A 32 -8.94 1.64 3.56
CA ARG A 32 -10.38 1.39 3.41
C ARG A 32 -11.09 1.26 4.75
N ASP A 33 -10.47 0.59 5.72
CA ASP A 33 -11.01 0.47 7.09
C ASP A 33 -11.04 1.83 7.79
N VAL A 34 -9.98 2.64 7.64
CA VAL A 34 -9.95 4.04 8.09
C VAL A 34 -11.11 4.82 7.48
N LEU A 35 -11.32 4.71 6.16
CA LEU A 35 -12.40 5.41 5.47
C LEU A 35 -13.78 4.93 5.95
N ALA A 36 -13.94 3.62 6.20
CA ALA A 36 -15.17 3.06 6.74
C ALA A 36 -15.51 3.63 8.12
N LEU A 37 -14.51 3.72 9.01
CA LEU A 37 -14.64 4.37 10.32
C LEU A 37 -15.03 5.84 10.20
N GLN A 38 -14.36 6.59 9.32
CA GLN A 38 -14.65 8.01 9.08
C GLN A 38 -16.07 8.25 8.53
N LEU A 39 -16.64 7.26 7.85
CA LEU A 39 -18.02 7.29 7.34
C LEU A 39 -19.05 6.66 8.31
N GLY A 40 -18.63 6.29 9.54
CA GLY A 40 -19.50 5.76 10.58
C GLY A 40 -19.83 4.27 10.45
N SER A 41 -19.12 3.52 9.59
CA SER A 41 -19.31 2.07 9.42
C SER A 41 -18.30 1.28 10.23
N ARG A 42 -18.78 0.49 11.20
CA ARG A 42 -17.94 -0.42 12.01
C ARG A 42 -18.02 -1.89 11.58
N ILE A 43 -18.99 -2.25 10.74
CA ILE A 43 -19.21 -3.64 10.30
C ILE A 43 -18.19 -4.06 9.22
N ALA A 44 -17.59 -3.08 8.52
CA ALA A 44 -16.73 -3.32 7.37
C ALA A 44 -15.22 -3.39 7.70
N ILE A 45 -14.83 -3.38 8.98
CA ILE A 45 -13.42 -3.35 9.39
C ILE A 45 -12.82 -4.76 9.36
N ALA A 46 -11.79 -4.96 8.54
CA ALA A 46 -11.07 -6.22 8.43
C ALA A 46 -9.86 -6.31 9.37
N ASN A 47 -9.17 -5.19 9.60
CA ASN A 47 -7.88 -5.12 10.31
C ASN A 47 -8.08 -4.86 11.82
N VAL A 48 -8.84 -5.74 12.47
CA VAL A 48 -9.24 -5.61 13.89
C VAL A 48 -8.07 -5.70 14.87
N ASP A 49 -6.96 -6.32 14.46
CA ASP A 49 -5.72 -6.46 15.22
C ASP A 49 -4.95 -5.15 15.37
N VAL A 50 -5.23 -4.16 14.51
CA VAL A 50 -4.60 -2.83 14.53
C VAL A 50 -5.60 -1.69 14.74
N GLN A 51 -6.72 -1.98 15.43
CA GLN A 51 -7.82 -1.03 15.67
C GLN A 51 -7.35 0.33 16.21
N ASP A 52 -6.45 0.35 17.20
CA ASP A 52 -5.90 1.60 17.76
C ASP A 52 -5.18 2.48 16.73
N SER A 53 -4.60 1.86 15.69
CA SER A 53 -3.98 2.60 14.60
C SER A 53 -5.01 3.10 13.60
N LEU A 54 -6.05 2.32 13.33
CA LEU A 54 -7.16 2.75 12.49
C LEU A 54 -7.88 3.97 13.08
N ASP A 55 -8.24 3.91 14.37
CA ASP A 55 -8.95 4.99 15.05
C ASP A 55 -8.11 6.28 15.09
N ARG A 56 -6.81 6.19 15.43
CA ARG A 56 -5.90 7.35 15.41
C ARG A 56 -5.82 8.02 14.04
N ILE A 57 -5.75 7.25 12.96
CA ILE A 57 -5.71 7.83 11.61
C ILE A 57 -7.07 8.38 11.22
N ALA A 58 -8.16 7.68 11.55
CA ALA A 58 -9.51 8.12 11.27
C ALA A 58 -9.83 9.48 11.92
N GLU A 59 -9.37 9.70 13.15
CA GLU A 59 -9.54 10.95 13.90
C GLU A 59 -8.62 12.10 13.43
N SER A 60 -7.44 11.78 12.88
CA SER A 60 -6.42 12.77 12.51
C SER A 60 -6.40 13.15 11.03
N SER A 61 -7.26 12.55 10.20
CA SER A 61 -7.41 12.92 8.78
C SER A 61 -8.88 13.08 8.39
N THR A 62 -9.11 13.67 7.23
CA THR A 62 -10.46 13.70 6.62
C THR A 62 -10.65 12.55 5.63
N PRO A 63 -11.91 12.16 5.31
CA PRO A 63 -12.20 11.17 4.27
C PRO A 63 -11.51 11.45 2.93
N ALA A 64 -11.44 12.72 2.53
CA ALA A 64 -10.79 13.13 1.29
C ALA A 64 -9.27 12.88 1.32
N GLN A 65 -8.62 13.11 2.45
CA GLN A 65 -7.20 12.81 2.63
C GLN A 65 -6.94 11.29 2.58
N THR A 66 -7.78 10.51 3.26
CA THR A 66 -7.72 9.05 3.23
C THR A 66 -7.90 8.50 1.81
N LEU A 67 -8.84 9.05 1.03
CA LEU A 67 -9.04 8.68 -0.37
C LEU A 67 -7.80 8.98 -1.23
N ARG A 68 -7.19 10.16 -1.09
CA ARG A 68 -5.93 10.49 -1.79
C ARG A 68 -4.80 9.53 -1.43
N ARG A 69 -4.74 9.03 -0.19
CA ARG A 69 -3.77 8.01 0.21
C ARG A 69 -4.04 6.67 -0.48
N ILE A 70 -5.30 6.25 -0.59
CA ILE A 70 -5.69 5.06 -1.37
C ILE A 70 -5.27 5.21 -2.85
N GLU A 71 -5.55 6.36 -3.46
CA GLU A 71 -5.16 6.65 -4.84
C GLU A 71 -3.63 6.58 -5.03
N ALA A 72 -2.85 7.10 -4.08
CA ALA A 72 -1.39 7.02 -4.11
C ALA A 72 -0.89 5.57 -4.08
N VAL A 73 -1.51 4.71 -3.27
CA VAL A 73 -1.18 3.28 -3.20
C VAL A 73 -1.51 2.56 -4.51
N ILE A 74 -2.67 2.86 -5.10
CA ILE A 74 -3.07 2.33 -6.41
C ILE A 74 -2.10 2.78 -7.50
N ALA A 75 -1.70 4.06 -7.51
CA ALA A 75 -0.75 4.61 -8.46
C ALA A 75 0.64 3.95 -8.33
N CYS A 76 1.09 3.65 -7.11
CA CYS A 76 2.32 2.89 -6.88
C CYS A 76 2.27 1.51 -7.54
N ARG A 77 1.18 0.77 -7.33
CA ARG A 77 0.96 -0.55 -7.92
C ARG A 77 0.97 -0.48 -9.45
N GLN A 78 0.23 0.47 -10.02
CA GLN A 78 0.19 0.68 -11.47
C GLN A 78 1.56 1.06 -12.06
N ALA A 79 2.37 1.86 -11.36
CA ALA A 79 3.72 2.19 -11.77
C ALA A 79 4.61 0.94 -11.82
N MET A 80 4.51 0.08 -10.80
CA MET A 80 5.23 -1.19 -10.77
C MET A 80 4.78 -2.14 -11.89
N ASP A 81 3.48 -2.19 -12.22
CA ASP A 81 2.96 -2.96 -13.37
C ASP A 81 3.51 -2.44 -14.71
N ARG A 82 3.80 -1.14 -14.80
CA ARG A 82 4.45 -0.48 -15.94
C ARG A 82 5.98 -0.54 -15.92
N ASN A 83 6.57 -1.42 -15.10
CA ASN A 83 8.02 -1.63 -14.97
C ASN A 83 8.81 -0.45 -14.40
N VAL A 84 8.18 0.45 -13.65
CA VAL A 84 8.93 1.41 -12.82
C VAL A 84 9.72 0.65 -11.76
N ALA A 85 10.94 1.14 -11.46
CA ALA A 85 11.77 0.57 -10.41
C ALA A 85 11.02 0.59 -9.06
N PRO A 86 10.94 -0.53 -8.32
CA PRO A 86 10.11 -0.60 -7.13
C PRO A 86 10.45 0.45 -6.06
N LEU A 87 11.74 0.73 -5.85
CA LEU A 87 12.18 1.76 -4.89
C LEU A 87 11.61 3.13 -5.24
N LEU A 88 11.74 3.55 -6.50
CA LEU A 88 11.24 4.84 -6.98
C LEU A 88 9.72 4.95 -6.87
N ALA A 89 8.98 3.88 -7.21
CA ALA A 89 7.52 3.85 -7.10
C ALA A 89 7.07 4.02 -5.64
N VAL A 90 7.73 3.31 -4.72
CA VAL A 90 7.45 3.40 -3.28
C VAL A 90 7.81 4.79 -2.74
N GLU A 91 8.95 5.36 -3.11
CA GLU A 91 9.34 6.72 -2.68
C GLU A 91 8.33 7.77 -3.13
N ALA A 92 7.89 7.71 -4.40
CA ALA A 92 6.86 8.61 -4.92
C ALA A 92 5.52 8.46 -4.17
N MET A 93 5.12 7.23 -3.84
CA MET A 93 3.95 6.95 -3.03
C MET A 93 4.10 7.55 -1.63
N THR A 94 5.20 7.29 -0.93
CA THR A 94 5.42 7.78 0.45
C THR A 94 5.41 9.31 0.52
N MET A 95 5.95 9.98 -0.50
CA MET A 95 5.86 11.44 -0.62
C MET A 95 4.40 11.90 -0.72
N SER A 96 3.60 11.24 -1.55
CA SER A 96 2.17 11.51 -1.69
C SER A 96 1.40 11.26 -0.39
N LEU A 97 1.72 10.17 0.33
CA LEU A 97 1.09 9.84 1.62
C LEU A 97 1.34 10.91 2.69
N ARG A 98 2.52 11.54 2.68
CA ARG A 98 2.89 12.61 3.62
C ARG A 98 2.17 13.93 3.33
N SER A 99 1.94 14.24 2.05
CA SER A 99 1.21 15.46 1.64
C SER A 99 -0.31 15.31 1.66
N GLY A 100 -0.80 14.06 1.73
CA GLY A 100 -2.20 13.67 1.65
C GLY A 100 -3.00 13.97 2.91
#